data_AF-A0A498Q0D4-F1
#
_entry.id   AF-A0A498Q0D4-F1
#
_cell.length_a   1.000
_cell.length_b   1.000
_cell.length_c   1.000
_cell.angle_alpha   90.00
_cell.angle_beta   90.00
_cell.angle_gamma   90.00
#
_symmetry.space_group_name_H-M   'P 1'
#
loop_
_entity.id
_entity.type
_entity.pdbx_description
1 polymer ?
#
loop_
_entity_poly.entity_id
_entity_poly.type
_entity_poly.pdbx_seq_one_letter_code
_entity_poly.pdbx_strand_id
1 'polypeptide(L)' 'MVKRKKGELSAGDHVRVVFGDREYTGTITRVSGYRVYVTLHIEGADDPVTSLYRAGDLVPA' A
#
# COMPACT_ATOMS: atom_id res chain seq x y z
N MET A 1 -6.58 -24.52 -3.75
CA MET A 1 -6.58 -23.22 -4.46
C MET A 1 -7.29 -22.20 -3.59
N VAL A 2 -6.55 -21.33 -2.91
CA VAL A 2 -7.15 -20.26 -2.09
C VAL A 2 -7.68 -19.19 -3.05
N LYS A 3 -9.00 -19.09 -3.18
CA LYS A 3 -9.66 -17.95 -3.82
C LYS A 3 -9.32 -16.72 -2.97
N ARG A 4 -8.36 -15.89 -3.41
CA ARG A 4 -8.15 -14.56 -2.81
C ARG A 4 -9.48 -13.80 -2.89
N LYS A 5 -10.06 -13.45 -1.74
CA LYS A 5 -11.18 -12.52 -1.70
C LYS A 5 -10.70 -11.23 -2.37
N LYS A 6 -11.44 -10.76 -3.37
CA LYS A 6 -11.32 -9.41 -3.93
C LYS A 6 -11.43 -8.42 -2.74
N GLY A 7 -10.30 -7.97 -2.19
CA GLY A 7 -10.24 -7.11 -1.00
C GLY A 7 -9.30 -7.53 0.14
N GLU A 8 -8.65 -8.69 0.10
CA GLU A 8 -7.66 -9.06 1.12
C GLU A 8 -6.26 -8.63 0.68
N LEU A 9 -5.82 -7.46 1.17
CA LEU A 9 -4.50 -6.89 0.91
C LEU A 9 -3.40 -7.82 1.42
N SER A 10 -2.39 -8.05 0.59
CA SER A 10 -1.25 -8.90 0.91
C SER A 10 0.08 -8.19 0.67
N ALA A 11 1.15 -8.64 1.33
CA ALA A 11 2.50 -8.17 1.00
C ALA A 11 2.84 -8.50 -0.46
N GLY A 12 3.43 -7.54 -1.15
CA GLY A 12 3.70 -7.55 -2.59
C GLY A 12 2.59 -6.96 -3.46
N ASP A 13 1.39 -6.71 -2.91
CA ASP A 13 0.32 -6.08 -3.68
C ASP A 13 0.61 -4.58 -3.90
N HIS A 14 0.19 -4.08 -5.06
CA HIS A 14 0.26 -2.66 -5.38
C HIS A 14 -1.06 -1.97 -5.01
N VAL A 15 -0.95 -0.81 -4.38
CA VAL A 15 -2.07 0.01 -3.91
C VAL A 15 -1.86 1.45 -4.30
N ARG A 16 -2.95 2.17 -4.56
CA ARG A 16 -2.93 3.63 -4.69
C ARG A 16 -3.20 4.25 -3.33
N VAL A 17 -2.37 5.22 -2.97
CA VAL A 17 -2.51 5.96 -1.72
C VAL A 17 -2.38 7.45 -2.00
N VAL A 18 -3.06 8.26 -1.18
CA VAL A 18 -2.87 9.70 -1.17
C VAL A 18 -1.82 10.01 -0.11
N PHE A 19 -0.72 10.64 -0.51
CA PHE A 19 0.32 11.12 0.40
C PHE A 19 0.54 12.62 0.17
N GLY A 20 0.22 13.42 1.19
CA GLY A 20 0.07 14.87 1.00
C GLY A 20 -1.12 15.17 0.09
N ASP A 21 -0.89 15.95 -0.97
CA ASP A 21 -1.91 16.35 -1.96
C ASP A 21 -1.82 15.56 -3.28
N ARG A 22 -1.06 14.47 -3.31
CA ARG A 22 -0.82 13.68 -4.52
C ARG A 22 -1.11 12.20 -4.31
N GLU A 23 -1.58 11.56 -5.37
CA GLU A 23 -1.72 10.11 -5.43
C GLU A 23 -0.42 9.46 -5.86
N TYR A 24 -0.06 8.39 -5.16
CA TYR A 24 1.12 7.58 -5.44
C TYR A 24 0.74 6.11 -5.48
N THR A 25 1.45 5.37 -6.33
CA THR A 25 1.43 3.91 -6.29
C THR A 25 2.45 3.43 -5.26
N GLY A 26 1.99 2.64 -4.31
CA GLY A 26 2.81 2.01 -3.30
C GLY A 26 2.74 0.49 -3.38
N THR A 27 3.74 -0.14 -2.79
CA THR A 27 3.81 -1.60 -2.65
C THR A 27 3.65 -1.96 -1.18
N ILE A 28 2.74 -2.87 -0.88
CA ILE A 28 2.55 -3.35 0.48
C ILE A 28 3.75 -4.20 0.86
N THR A 29 4.49 -3.80 1.88
CA THR A 29 5.63 -4.59 2.39
C THR A 29 5.22 -5.51 3.54
N ARG A 30 4.18 -5.14 4.29
CA ARG A 30 3.68 -5.96 5.40
C ARG A 30 2.22 -5.68 5.71
N VAL A 31 1.47 -6.71 6.06
CA VAL A 31 0.11 -6.61 6.60
C VAL A 31 0.10 -7.21 8.01
N SER A 32 -0.47 -6.48 8.96
CA SER A 32 -0.60 -6.90 10.36
C SER A 32 -2.01 -6.56 10.86
N GLY A 33 -2.95 -7.48 10.69
CA GLY A 33 -4.36 -7.24 10.96
C GLY A 33 -4.90 -6.12 10.07
N TYR A 34 -5.38 -5.03 10.68
CA TYR A 34 -5.89 -3.85 9.97
C TYR A 34 -4.80 -2.84 9.56
N ARG A 35 -3.54 -3.07 9.98
CA ARG A 35 -2.40 -2.18 9.70
C ARG A 35 -1.65 -2.68 8.48
N VAL A 36 -1.44 -1.80 7.52
CA VAL A 36 -0.78 -2.11 6.25
C VAL A 36 0.40 -1.17 6.07
N TYR A 37 1.60 -1.73 5.96
CA TYR A 37 2.81 -0.99 5.67
C TYR A 37 2.98 -0.94 4.16
N VAL A 38 3.05 0.28 3.63
CA VAL A 38 3.17 0.53 2.21
C VAL A 38 4.44 1.34 1.98
N THR A 39 5.26 0.87 1.08
CA THR A 39 6.45 1.58 0.61
C THR A 39 6.12 2.29 -0.69
N LEU A 40 6.35 3.60 -0.70
CA LEU A 40 6.07 4.49 -1.81
C LEU A 40 7.36 4.84 -2.53
N HIS A 41 7.31 4.74 -3.86
CA HIS A 41 8.34 5.24 -4.74
C HIS A 41 7.86 6.59 -5.28
N ILE A 42 8.38 7.66 -4.68
CA ILE A 42 8.07 9.03 -5.08
C ILE A 42 9.14 9.46 -6.07
N GLU A 43 8.75 9.85 -7.28
CA GLU A 43 9.69 10.40 -8.25
C GLU A 43 10.39 11.64 -7.67
N GLY A 44 11.72 11.62 -7.64
CA GLY A 44 12.55 12.67 -7.06
C GLY A 44 12.86 12.51 -5.56
N ALA A 45 12.39 11.45 -4.90
CA ALA A 45 12.88 11.07 -3.59
C ALA A 45 14.08 10.13 -3.72
N ASP A 46 15.17 10.42 -3.01
CA ASP A 46 16.35 9.55 -2.96
C ASP A 46 16.06 8.24 -2.23
N ASP A 47 15.21 8.30 -1.20
CA ASP A 47 14.81 7.16 -0.38
C ASP A 47 13.33 6.82 -0.51
N PRO A 48 12.96 5.53 -0.50
CA PRO A 48 11.57 5.11 -0.52
C PRO A 48 10.88 5.44 0.81
N VAL A 49 9.67 6.00 0.72
CA VAL A 49 8.90 6.39 1.91
C VAL A 49 8.04 5.24 2.37
N THR A 50 8.30 4.71 3.57
CA THR A 50 7.42 3.70 4.17
C THR A 50 6.41 4.38 5.09
N SER A 51 5.12 4.19 4.80
CA SER A 51 4.01 4.74 5.58
C SER A 51 3.04 3.65 6.02
N LEU A 52 2.36 3.93 7.13
CA LEU A 52 1.38 3.04 7.73
C LEU A 52 -0.03 3.49 7.33
N TYR A 53 -0.79 2.57 6.74
CA TYR A 53 -2.17 2.77 6.32
C TYR A 53 -3.09 1.79 7.04
N ARG A 54 -4.39 2.09 7.04
CA ARG A 54 -5.41 1.11 7.42
C ARG A 54 -5.88 0.40 6.16
N ALA A 55 -6.16 -0.90 6.30
CA ALA A 55 -6.62 -1.71 5.17
C ALA A 55 -7.89 -1.15 4.48
N GLY A 56 -8.77 -0.46 5.23
CA GLY A 56 -9.97 0.16 4.69
C GLY A 56 -9.74 1.45 3.90
N ASP A 57 -8.57 2.07 4.04
CA ASP A 57 -8.23 3.33 3.35
C ASP A 57 -7.47 3.06 2.04
N LEU A 58 -7.05 1.81 1.80
CA LEU A 58 -6.24 1.42 0.65
C LEU A 58 -7.10 0.94 -0.50
N VAL A 59 -6.82 1.45 -1.69
CA VAL A 59 -7.48 1.05 -2.94
C VAL A 59 -6.49 0.22 -3.76
N PRO A 60 -6.84 -1.03 -4.16
CA PRO A 60 -6.02 -1.82 -5.08
C PRO A 60 -5.77 -1.06 -6.39
N ALA A 61 -4.52 -1.05 -6.86
CA ALA A 61 -4.08 -0.23 -8.00
C ALA A 61 -4.50 -0.77 -9.38
#